data_AF-A0A1H6VH28-F1
#
_entry.id   AF-A0A1H6VH28-F1
#
_cell.length_a   1.000
_cell.length_b   1.000
_cell.length_c   1.000
_cell.angle_alpha   90.00
_cell.angle_beta   90.00
_cell.angle_gamma   90.00
#
_symmetry.space_group_name_H-M   'P 1'
#
loop_
_entity.id
_entity.type
_entity.pdbx_description
1 polymer ?
#
loop_
_entity_poly.entity_id
_entity_poly.type
_entity_poly.pdbx_seq_one_letter_code
_entity_poly.pdbx_strand_id
1 'polypeptide(L)'
;MGQKVNKRELAGILDVSERSLTEWQAQGMPIEVNAGRGSSNQYDTALVVTWMVERAKAGGAKESARDRLDRIRANREELAFAKDLEEVVVAADLIERFDAMITAAKVELLNTLPDNLASELSARYGVEVDDQLIREPIEAILRKMADYDPDDDALSDGDSDEPDDSEAAAEDRD
;
A
#
# COMPACT_ATOMS: atom_id res chain seq x y z
N MET A 1 -40.98 -19.16 1.92
CA MET A 1 -41.38 -20.54 2.24
C MET A 1 -41.22 -21.34 0.97
N GLY A 2 -40.38 -22.37 0.96
CA GLY A 2 -40.23 -23.20 -0.23
C GLY A 2 -41.31 -24.28 -0.31
N GLN A 3 -41.46 -24.83 -1.51
CA GLN A 3 -42.37 -25.91 -1.79
C GLN A 3 -41.77 -27.22 -1.30
N LYS A 4 -42.57 -28.01 -0.56
CA LYS A 4 -42.23 -29.38 -0.17
C LYS A 4 -42.46 -30.30 -1.35
N VAL A 5 -41.40 -30.96 -1.80
CA VAL A 5 -41.43 -31.79 -3.01
C VAL A 5 -40.77 -33.14 -2.73
N ASN A 6 -41.20 -34.16 -3.46
CA ASN A 6 -40.49 -35.44 -3.45
C ASN A 6 -39.21 -35.36 -4.31
N LYS A 7 -38.36 -36.39 -4.22
CA LYS A 7 -37.07 -36.43 -4.94
C LYS A 7 -37.21 -36.30 -6.46
N ARG A 8 -38.26 -36.88 -7.05
CA ARG A 8 -38.51 -36.85 -8.50
C ARG A 8 -38.98 -35.47 -8.96
N GLU A 9 -39.84 -34.83 -8.18
CA GLU A 9 -40.27 -33.46 -8.39
C GLU A 9 -39.10 -32.47 -8.23
N LEU A 10 -38.26 -32.66 -7.21
CA LEU A 10 -37.06 -31.85 -7.02
C LEU A 10 -36.10 -31.97 -8.21
N ALA A 11 -35.92 -33.19 -8.73
CA ALA A 11 -35.11 -33.44 -9.93
C ALA A 11 -35.66 -32.71 -11.15
N GLY A 12 -36.98 -32.71 -11.34
CA GLY A 12 -37.64 -31.97 -12.41
C GLY A 12 -37.57 -30.44 -12.24
N ILE A 13 -37.67 -29.93 -11.01
CA ILE A 13 -37.59 -28.48 -10.73
C ILE A 13 -36.18 -27.94 -10.95
N LEU A 14 -35.16 -28.71 -10.57
CA LEU A 14 -33.76 -28.31 -10.66
C LEU A 14 -33.09 -28.75 -11.98
N ASP A 15 -33.82 -29.42 -12.87
CA ASP A 15 -33.31 -29.99 -14.13
C ASP A 15 -32.05 -30.85 -13.94
N VAL A 16 -32.03 -31.68 -12.89
CA VAL A 16 -30.91 -32.58 -12.56
C VAL A 16 -31.39 -34.01 -12.41
N SER A 17 -30.48 -34.97 -12.59
CA SER A 17 -30.80 -36.38 -12.41
C SER A 17 -31.06 -36.74 -10.94
N GLU A 18 -31.94 -37.70 -10.67
CA GLU A 18 -32.16 -38.22 -9.31
C GLU A 18 -30.88 -38.83 -8.69
N ARG A 19 -29.94 -39.29 -9.54
CA ARG A 19 -28.62 -39.74 -9.12
C ARG A 19 -27.81 -38.58 -8.53
N SER A 20 -27.78 -37.44 -9.20
CA SER A 20 -27.12 -36.22 -8.70
C SER A 20 -27.70 -35.77 -7.36
N LEU A 21 -29.02 -35.85 -7.17
CA LEU A 21 -29.64 -35.58 -5.87
C LEU A 21 -29.23 -36.58 -4.78
N THR A 22 -28.98 -37.84 -5.14
CA THR A 22 -28.47 -38.86 -4.19
C THR A 22 -27.03 -38.55 -3.76
N GLU A 23 -26.20 -38.13 -4.72
CA GLU A 23 -24.83 -37.70 -4.45
C GLU A 23 -24.81 -36.46 -3.55
N TRP A 24 -25.74 -35.51 -3.77
CA TRP A 24 -25.88 -34.33 -2.92
C TRP A 24 -26.37 -34.66 -1.52
N GLN A 25 -27.26 -35.64 -1.36
CA GLN A 25 -27.64 -36.16 -0.03
C GLN A 25 -26.44 -36.71 0.74
N ALA A 26 -25.59 -37.49 0.07
CA ALA A 26 -24.35 -37.98 0.67
C ALA A 26 -23.37 -36.85 1.05
N GLN A 27 -23.48 -35.70 0.40
CA GLN A 27 -22.68 -34.49 0.64
C GLN A 27 -23.33 -33.53 1.66
N GLY A 28 -24.44 -33.93 2.30
CA GLY A 28 -25.08 -33.16 3.37
C GLY A 28 -26.21 -32.22 2.92
N MET A 29 -26.84 -32.48 1.78
CA MET A 29 -28.02 -31.72 1.32
C MET A 29 -29.17 -31.83 2.35
N PRO A 30 -29.84 -30.71 2.72
CA PRO A 30 -30.95 -30.71 3.67
C PRO A 30 -32.12 -31.62 3.24
N ILE A 31 -32.61 -32.42 4.18
CA ILE A 31 -33.79 -33.28 4.02
C ILE A 31 -34.81 -32.89 5.10
N GLU A 32 -36.02 -32.53 4.70
CA GLU A 32 -37.04 -32.05 5.64
C GLU A 32 -37.75 -33.21 6.34
N VAL A 33 -38.09 -34.26 5.60
CA VAL A 33 -38.64 -35.50 6.14
C VAL A 33 -37.84 -36.67 5.58
N ASN A 34 -37.04 -37.31 6.44
CA ASN A 34 -36.36 -38.55 6.12
C ASN A 34 -37.32 -39.70 6.39
N ALA A 35 -38.02 -40.12 5.35
CA ALA A 35 -38.98 -41.20 5.46
C ALA A 35 -38.23 -42.51 5.22
N GLY A 36 -38.23 -43.40 6.22
CA GLY A 36 -37.50 -44.66 6.18
C GLY A 36 -37.94 -45.62 5.06
N ARG A 37 -37.41 -46.84 5.08
CA ARG A 37 -37.70 -47.86 4.04
C ARG A 37 -39.21 -48.03 3.82
N GLY A 38 -39.68 -47.63 2.64
CA GLY A 38 -41.08 -47.72 2.22
C GLY A 38 -41.80 -46.38 2.02
N SER A 39 -41.17 -45.24 2.30
CA SER A 39 -41.75 -43.91 2.07
C SER A 39 -40.76 -42.96 1.38
N SER A 40 -41.27 -41.95 0.66
CA SER A 40 -40.46 -41.02 -0.13
C SER A 40 -40.00 -39.83 0.72
N ASN A 41 -38.69 -39.54 0.68
CA ASN A 41 -38.11 -38.35 1.31
C ASN A 41 -38.73 -37.06 0.74
N GLN A 42 -38.94 -36.08 1.62
CA GLN A 42 -39.43 -34.75 1.26
C GLN A 42 -38.33 -33.71 1.42
N TYR A 43 -38.29 -32.77 0.49
CA TYR A 43 -37.32 -31.68 0.43
C TYR A 43 -38.04 -30.34 0.37
N ASP A 44 -37.56 -29.37 1.13
CA ASP A 44 -37.90 -27.97 0.96
C ASP A 44 -36.98 -27.38 -0.12
N THR A 45 -37.56 -27.02 -1.26
CA THR A 45 -36.86 -26.38 -2.39
C THR A 45 -36.03 -25.15 -1.98
N ALA A 46 -36.51 -24.33 -1.03
CA ALA A 46 -35.79 -23.14 -0.60
C ALA A 46 -34.52 -23.48 0.20
N LEU A 47 -34.58 -24.53 1.04
CA LEU A 47 -33.42 -25.00 1.80
C LEU A 47 -32.36 -25.64 0.91
N VAL A 48 -32.81 -26.41 -0.09
CA VAL A 48 -31.90 -27.03 -1.08
C VAL A 48 -31.19 -25.97 -1.92
N VAL A 49 -31.92 -24.97 -2.42
CA VAL A 49 -31.30 -23.86 -3.19
C VAL A 49 -30.34 -23.04 -2.33
N THR A 50 -30.70 -22.74 -1.09
CA THR A 50 -29.82 -22.03 -0.15
C THR A 50 -28.53 -22.81 0.09
N TRP A 51 -28.63 -24.11 0.35
CA TRP A 51 -27.47 -24.99 0.49
C TRP A 51 -26.60 -25.05 -0.77
N MET A 52 -27.21 -25.08 -1.97
CA MET A 52 -26.47 -25.04 -3.23
C MET A 52 -25.70 -23.73 -3.40
N VAL A 53 -26.30 -22.59 -3.06
CA VAL A 53 -25.66 -21.27 -3.10
C VAL A 53 -24.54 -21.17 -2.08
N GLU A 54 -24.74 -21.64 -0.85
CA GLU A 54 -23.70 -21.69 0.19
C GLU A 54 -22.54 -22.58 -0.22
N ARG A 55 -22.83 -23.75 -0.80
CA ARG A 55 -21.81 -24.64 -1.34
C ARG A 55 -21.06 -24.02 -2.52
N ALA A 56 -21.74 -23.31 -3.41
CA ALA A 56 -21.09 -22.60 -4.52
C ALA A 56 -20.22 -21.43 -4.03
N LYS A 57 -20.64 -20.73 -2.96
CA LYS A 57 -19.84 -19.70 -2.30
C LYS A 57 -18.64 -20.28 -1.55
N ALA A 58 -18.83 -21.39 -0.83
CA ALA A 58 -17.77 -22.07 -0.08
C ALA A 58 -16.78 -22.84 -1.00
N GLY A 59 -17.28 -23.34 -2.14
CA GLY A 59 -16.49 -23.94 -3.21
C GLY A 59 -15.97 -22.93 -4.24
N GLY A 60 -16.35 -21.66 -4.10
CA GLY A 60 -15.86 -20.52 -4.87
C GLY A 60 -14.40 -20.26 -4.54
N ALA A 61 -13.54 -20.99 -5.24
CA ALA A 61 -12.09 -20.85 -5.30
C ALA A 61 -11.39 -20.87 -3.94
N LYS A 62 -11.34 -22.06 -3.32
CA LYS A 62 -10.21 -22.39 -2.45
C LYS A 62 -8.97 -22.39 -3.35
N GLU A 63 -8.24 -21.27 -3.37
CA GLU A 63 -7.03 -21.11 -4.18
C GLU A 63 -6.17 -22.36 -4.07
N SER A 64 -5.94 -23.05 -5.19
CA SER A 64 -5.11 -24.24 -5.15
C SER A 64 -3.66 -23.84 -4.87
N ALA A 65 -2.88 -24.75 -4.28
CA ALA A 65 -1.44 -24.50 -4.08
C ALA A 65 -0.71 -24.17 -5.40
N ARG A 66 -1.26 -24.64 -6.53
CA ARG A 66 -0.78 -24.35 -7.88
C ARG A 66 -1.10 -22.92 -8.30
N ASP A 67 -2.35 -22.46 -8.13
CA ASP A 67 -2.74 -21.08 -8.45
C ASP A 67 -1.93 -20.07 -7.63
N ARG A 68 -1.71 -20.38 -6.34
CA ARG A 68 -0.86 -19.57 -5.46
C ARG A 68 0.58 -19.46 -5.96
N LEU A 69 1.13 -20.58 -6.41
CA LEU A 69 2.50 -20.66 -6.91
C LEU A 69 2.64 -19.95 -8.27
N ASP A 70 1.64 -20.08 -9.14
CA ASP A 70 1.60 -19.40 -10.44
C ASP A 70 1.50 -17.88 -10.25
N ARG A 71 0.71 -17.39 -9.27
CA ARG A 71 0.70 -15.96 -8.90
C ARG A 71 2.06 -15.48 -8.39
N ILE A 72 2.72 -16.24 -7.51
CA ILE A 72 4.05 -15.85 -6.99
C ILE A 72 5.06 -15.77 -8.13
N ARG A 73 5.01 -16.71 -9.09
CA ARG A 73 5.87 -16.68 -10.28
C ARG A 73 5.57 -15.46 -11.15
N ALA A 74 4.31 -15.20 -11.45
CA ALA A 74 3.89 -14.03 -12.22
C ALA A 74 4.38 -12.73 -11.58
N ASN A 75 4.16 -12.54 -10.27
CA ASN A 75 4.63 -11.35 -9.56
C ASN A 75 6.15 -11.22 -9.57
N ARG A 76 6.88 -12.34 -9.50
CA ARG A 76 8.34 -12.33 -9.57
C ARG A 76 8.83 -11.93 -10.96
N GLU A 77 8.19 -12.43 -12.01
CA GLU A 77 8.51 -12.08 -13.39
C GLU A 77 8.20 -10.60 -13.68
N GLU A 78 7.09 -10.09 -13.16
CA GLU A 78 6.71 -8.67 -13.27
C GLU A 78 7.74 -7.76 -12.57
N LEU A 79 8.12 -8.08 -11.33
CA LEU A 79 9.17 -7.32 -10.62
C LEU A 79 10.54 -7.42 -11.30
N ALA A 80 10.87 -8.56 -11.89
CA ALA A 80 12.11 -8.73 -12.65
C ALA A 80 12.09 -7.86 -13.92
N PHE A 81 10.98 -7.88 -14.67
CA PHE A 81 10.80 -7.06 -15.85
C PHE A 81 10.86 -5.56 -15.53
N ALA A 82 10.21 -5.12 -14.45
CA ALA A 82 10.29 -3.74 -14.00
C ALA A 82 11.70 -3.33 -13.57
N LYS A 83 12.47 -4.25 -12.98
CA LYS A 83 13.89 -4.01 -12.65
C LYS A 83 14.74 -3.89 -13.91
N ASP A 84 14.52 -4.74 -14.91
CA ASP A 84 15.22 -4.71 -16.20
C ASP A 84 14.90 -3.44 -16.99
N LEU A 85 13.69 -2.89 -16.81
CA LEU A 85 13.27 -1.60 -17.35
C LEU A 85 13.75 -0.40 -16.51
N GLU A 86 14.49 -0.67 -15.41
CA GLU A 86 15.01 0.33 -14.47
C GLU A 86 13.93 1.16 -13.76
N GLU A 87 12.67 0.68 -13.73
CA GLU A 87 11.56 1.37 -13.07
C GLU A 87 11.53 1.12 -11.56
N VAL A 88 12.12 0.01 -11.10
CA VAL A 88 12.21 -0.35 -9.68
C VAL A 88 13.62 -0.77 -9.29
N VAL A 89 13.97 -0.48 -8.04
CA VAL A 89 15.26 -0.84 -7.45
C VAL A 89 15.05 -1.32 -6.02
N VAL A 90 15.98 -2.15 -5.54
CA VAL A 90 15.98 -2.60 -4.15
C VAL A 90 16.32 -1.41 -3.26
N ALA A 91 15.45 -1.11 -2.28
CA ALA A 91 15.64 0.02 -1.39
C ALA A 91 16.99 -0.03 -0.63
N ALA A 92 17.45 -1.22 -0.26
CA ALA A 92 18.76 -1.39 0.37
C ALA A 92 19.92 -0.90 -0.53
N ASP A 93 19.86 -1.18 -1.83
CA ASP A 93 20.88 -0.75 -2.80
C ASP A 93 20.88 0.77 -2.94
N LEU A 94 19.71 1.41 -2.91
CA LEU A 94 19.58 2.87 -2.89
C LEU A 94 20.22 3.45 -1.63
N ILE A 95 19.85 2.94 -0.46
CA ILE A 95 20.35 3.42 0.82
C ILE A 95 21.87 3.32 0.87
N GLU A 96 22.45 2.18 0.49
CA GLU A 96 23.90 1.99 0.48
C GLU A 96 24.61 3.00 -0.44
N ARG A 97 24.10 3.20 -1.66
CA ARG A 97 24.69 4.13 -2.62
C ARG A 97 24.57 5.59 -2.17
N PHE A 98 23.41 5.98 -1.64
CA PHE A 98 23.18 7.31 -1.13
C PHE A 98 24.00 7.59 0.14
N ASP A 99 24.09 6.63 1.06
CA ASP A 99 24.91 6.76 2.26
C ASP A 99 26.40 6.95 1.92
N ALA A 100 26.92 6.17 0.97
CA ALA A 100 28.28 6.33 0.48
C ALA A 100 28.50 7.71 -0.17
N MET A 101 27.56 8.17 -1.00
CA MET A 101 27.62 9.49 -1.65
C MET A 101 27.59 10.63 -0.63
N ILE A 102 26.65 10.59 0.32
CA ILE A 102 26.49 11.62 1.35
C ILE A 102 27.70 11.64 2.27
N THR A 103 28.23 10.46 2.64
CA THR A 103 29.45 10.36 3.46
C THR A 103 30.65 10.97 2.75
N ALA A 104 30.85 10.65 1.46
CA ALA A 104 31.92 11.23 0.67
C ALA A 104 31.80 12.76 0.57
N ALA A 105 30.59 13.27 0.29
CA ALA A 105 30.33 14.71 0.24
C ALA A 105 30.60 15.39 1.59
N LYS A 106 30.19 14.77 2.70
CA LYS A 106 30.43 15.27 4.06
C LYS A 106 31.92 15.34 4.39
N VAL A 107 32.69 14.31 4.02
CA VAL A 107 34.16 14.31 4.20
C VAL A 107 34.79 15.46 3.42
N GLU A 108 34.39 15.65 2.16
CA GLU A 108 34.94 16.72 1.32
C GLU A 108 34.59 18.11 1.87
N LEU A 109 33.32 18.34 2.20
CA LEU A 109 32.83 19.63 2.70
C LEU A 109 33.38 20.00 4.07
N LEU A 110 33.57 19.03 4.96
CA LEU A 110 34.04 19.31 6.31
C LEU A 110 35.56 19.30 6.39
N ASN A 111 36.26 18.36 5.75
CA ASN A 111 37.69 18.18 5.99
C ASN A 111 38.57 18.73 4.87
N THR A 112 38.19 18.55 3.60
CA THR A 112 39.06 18.92 2.47
C THR A 112 38.88 20.38 2.06
N LEU A 113 37.63 20.81 1.92
CA LEU A 113 37.29 22.14 1.40
C LEU A 113 37.75 23.28 2.32
N PRO A 114 37.55 23.25 3.65
CA PRO A 114 37.98 24.34 4.53
C PRO A 114 39.50 24.52 4.52
N ASP A 115 40.25 23.43 4.62
CA ASP A 115 41.72 23.43 4.63
C ASP A 115 42.29 24.01 3.31
N ASN A 116 41.75 23.55 2.17
CA ASN A 116 42.16 24.02 0.85
C ASN A 116 41.85 25.51 0.65
N LEU A 117 40.63 25.93 1.03
CA LEU A 117 40.20 27.31 0.86
C LEU A 117 40.95 28.27 1.79
N ALA A 118 41.18 27.87 3.05
CA ALA A 118 42.00 28.62 3.99
C ALA A 118 43.43 28.78 3.48
N SER A 119 44.02 27.72 2.94
CA SER A 119 45.36 27.74 2.35
C SER A 119 45.44 28.65 1.13
N GLU A 120 44.47 28.58 0.22
CA GLU A 120 44.40 29.43 -0.98
C GLU A 120 44.26 30.92 -0.62
N LEU A 121 43.33 31.23 0.28
CA LEU A 121 43.11 32.60 0.76
C LEU A 121 44.36 33.13 1.47
N SER A 122 45.02 32.29 2.28
CA SER A 122 46.23 32.69 2.99
C SER A 122 47.36 33.03 2.03
N ALA A 123 47.58 32.20 1.01
CA ALA A 123 48.59 32.42 -0.01
C ALA A 123 48.29 33.67 -0.86
N ARG A 124 47.02 33.92 -1.17
CA ARG A 124 46.61 35.02 -2.06
C ARG A 124 46.64 36.39 -1.38
N TYR A 125 46.25 36.46 -0.11
CA TYR A 125 46.11 37.71 0.61
C TYR A 125 47.21 37.97 1.63
N GLY A 126 48.11 36.99 1.86
CA GLY A 126 49.23 37.13 2.80
C GLY A 126 48.80 37.22 4.26
N VAL A 127 47.61 36.72 4.58
CA VAL A 127 47.03 36.69 5.94
C VAL A 127 46.80 35.24 6.31
N GLU A 128 47.12 34.84 7.54
CA GLU A 128 46.76 33.50 8.01
C GLU A 128 45.25 33.41 8.20
N VAL A 129 44.60 32.53 7.43
CA VAL A 129 43.17 32.25 7.53
C VAL A 129 42.98 30.94 8.29
N ASP A 130 42.20 31.00 9.37
CA ASP A 130 41.79 29.82 10.15
C ASP A 130 40.72 29.02 9.39
N ASP A 131 40.93 27.70 9.23
CA ASP A 131 39.98 26.81 8.54
C ASP A 131 38.65 26.70 9.30
N GLN A 132 38.65 26.92 10.62
CA GLN A 132 37.45 26.87 11.45
C GLN A 132 36.41 27.92 11.00
N LEU A 133 36.86 29.09 10.53
CA LEU A 133 35.98 30.14 10.03
C LEU A 133 35.16 29.72 8.81
N ILE A 134 35.63 28.72 8.07
CA ILE A 134 34.95 28.15 6.89
C ILE A 134 34.18 26.88 7.28
N ARG A 135 34.77 26.04 8.14
CA ARG A 135 34.18 24.79 8.62
C ARG A 135 32.90 25.00 9.43
N GLU A 136 32.89 25.95 10.36
CA GLU A 136 31.75 26.19 11.26
C GLU A 136 30.44 26.53 10.51
N PRO A 137 30.43 27.46 9.53
CA PRO A 137 29.24 27.70 8.71
C PRO A 137 28.74 26.46 7.97
N ILE A 138 29.67 25.65 7.43
CA ILE A 138 29.31 24.41 6.72
C ILE A 138 28.67 23.42 7.68
N GLU A 139 29.21 23.24 8.88
CA GLU A 139 28.61 22.40 9.91
C GLU A 139 27.21 22.87 10.32
N ALA A 140 27.02 24.18 10.48
CA ALA A 140 25.72 24.75 10.83
C ALA A 140 24.67 24.45 9.74
N ILE A 141 25.03 24.59 8.46
CA ILE A 141 24.15 24.25 7.33
C ILE A 141 23.84 22.76 7.31
N LEU A 142 24.85 21.90 7.45
CA LEU A 142 24.65 20.45 7.42
C LEU A 142 23.80 19.95 8.60
N ARG A 143 23.90 20.58 9.77
CA ARG A 143 22.99 20.29 10.91
C ARG A 143 21.55 20.68 10.59
N LYS A 144 21.32 21.89 10.06
CA LYS A 144 19.98 22.31 9.62
C LYS A 144 19.40 21.37 8.56
N MET A 145 20.22 20.88 7.63
CA MET A 145 19.80 19.89 6.63
C MET A 145 19.49 18.52 7.23
N ALA A 146 20.22 18.11 8.27
CA ALA A 146 19.95 16.85 8.96
C ALA A 146 18.64 16.89 9.77
N ASP A 147 18.27 18.06 10.27
CA ASP A 147 17.01 18.31 10.98
C ASP A 147 15.85 18.62 10.02
N TYR A 148 16.06 18.54 8.70
CA TYR A 148 15.01 18.78 7.71
C TYR A 148 13.95 17.69 7.75
N ASP A 149 12.72 18.07 8.10
CA ASP A 149 11.53 17.23 8.01
C ASP A 149 10.62 17.76 6.90
N PRO A 150 10.40 16.99 5.80
CA PRO A 150 9.55 17.43 4.69
C PRO A 150 8.09 17.66 5.09
N ASP A 151 7.63 17.11 6.22
CA ASP A 151 6.25 17.28 6.70
C ASP A 151 6.07 18.55 7.57
N ASP A 152 7.16 19.20 8.00
CA ASP A 152 7.13 20.38 8.90
C ASP A 152 6.96 21.71 8.12
N ASP A 153 7.32 21.74 6.84
CA ASP A 153 7.14 22.91 5.95
C ASP A 153 5.68 23.12 5.48
N ALA A 154 4.75 22.24 5.85
CA ALA A 154 3.33 22.32 5.46
C ALA A 154 2.49 23.32 6.31
N LEU A 155 3.07 23.99 7.31
CA LEU A 155 2.37 24.89 8.23
C LEU A 155 2.95 26.32 8.30
N SER A 156 3.49 26.84 7.20
CA SER A 156 3.85 28.27 7.12
C SER A 156 3.34 28.92 5.83
N ASP A 157 2.05 28.70 5.54
CA ASP A 157 1.34 29.48 4.53
C ASP A 157 0.34 30.42 5.24
N GLY A 158 0.74 31.68 5.39
CA GLY A 158 -0.17 32.82 5.47
C GLY A 158 -0.84 33.12 6.82
N ASP A 159 -0.06 33.60 7.78
CA ASP A 159 -0.57 34.62 8.71
C ASP A 159 0.37 35.84 8.65
N SER A 160 0.40 36.46 7.47
CA SER A 160 0.84 37.85 7.37
C SER A 160 -0.28 38.71 7.92
N ASP A 161 -0.11 39.13 9.19
CA ASP A 161 -0.79 40.26 9.81
C ASP A 161 -0.77 41.47 8.84
N GLU A 162 -1.85 41.65 8.07
CA GLU A 162 -2.18 42.95 7.49
C GLU A 162 -2.83 43.78 8.60
N PRO A 163 -2.24 44.91 9.04
CA PRO A 163 -2.98 45.88 9.82
C PRO A 163 -4.09 46.47 8.94
N ASP A 164 -5.34 46.23 9.34
CA ASP A 164 -6.56 46.84 8.83
C ASP A 164 -6.49 48.37 9.00
N ASP A 165 -5.91 49.06 8.02
CA ASP A 165 -5.98 50.52 7.88
C ASP A 165 -7.41 50.88 7.44
N SER A 166 -8.31 50.91 8.41
CA SER A 166 -9.67 51.41 8.24
C SER A 166 -9.65 52.94 8.09
N GLU A 167 -9.40 53.42 6.87
CA GLU A 167 -9.61 54.81 6.47
C GLU A 167 -11.12 55.05 6.23
N ALA A 168 -11.89 55.16 7.32
CA ALA A 168 -13.28 55.61 7.25
C ALA A 168 -13.30 57.13 7.19
N ALA A 169 -13.50 57.64 5.97
CA ALA A 169 -13.72 59.03 5.63
C ALA A 169 -14.74 59.70 6.58
N ALA A 170 -14.28 60.74 7.27
CA ALA A 170 -15.15 61.71 7.90
C ALA A 170 -15.72 62.64 6.83
N GLU A 171 -16.88 62.28 6.29
CA GLU A 171 -17.80 63.27 5.72
C GLU A 171 -18.38 64.11 6.86
N ASP A 172 -18.28 65.43 6.71
CA ASP A 172 -19.39 66.40 6.82
C ASP A 172 -19.06 67.64 7.67
N ARG A 173 -18.70 68.73 6.99
CA ARG A 173 -18.81 70.12 7.44
C ARG A 173 -18.99 71.04 6.24
N ASP A 174 -20.24 71.39 5.97
CA ASP A 174 -20.64 72.72 5.46
C ASP A 174 -21.42 73.46 6.56
#